data_AF-A0AAV5WDT6-F1
#
_entry.id   AF-A0AAV5WDT6-F1
#
_cell.length_a   1.000
_cell.length_b   1.000
_cell.length_c   1.000
_cell.angle_alpha   90.00
_cell.angle_beta   90.00
_cell.angle_gamma   90.00
#
_symmetry.space_group_name_H-M   'P 1'
#
loop_
_entity.id
_entity.type
_entity.pdbx_description
1 polymer ?
#
loop_
_entity_poly.entity_id
_entity_poly.type
_entity_poly.pdbx_seq_one_letter_code
_entity_poly.pdbx_strand_id
1 'polypeptide(L)'
;IQSALKRAESYLIGTTQFERTEKLQLADQYNLNELRDNNVLFSSEIKVPDFSAPDRLSNVILVVEGKKLHLSREGASMRAEKYLISTTKFERVAKLQFADEFRLNMLRV
;
A
#
# COMPACT_ATOMS: atom_id res chain seq x y z
N ILE A 1 20.30 26.83 12.35
CA ILE A 1 19.05 26.04 12.51
C ILE A 1 18.71 25.25 11.24
N GLN A 2 18.89 25.77 10.01
CA GLN A 2 18.63 25.01 8.76
C GLN A 2 19.48 23.73 8.55
N SER A 3 20.64 23.57 9.22
CA SER A 3 21.53 22.42 9.03
C SER A 3 21.02 21.12 9.68
N ALA A 4 20.25 21.20 10.76
CA ALA A 4 19.73 20.02 11.46
C ALA A 4 18.57 19.37 10.68
N LEU A 5 17.66 20.19 10.14
CA LEU A 5 16.54 19.72 9.33
C LEU A 5 17.02 19.03 8.06
N LYS A 6 17.99 19.60 7.34
CA LYS A 6 18.61 18.95 6.17
C LYS A 6 19.23 17.59 6.49
N ARG A 7 19.91 17.46 7.64
CA ARG A 7 20.50 16.18 8.07
C ARG A 7 19.42 15.14 8.41
N ALA A 8 18.35 15.57 9.09
CA ALA A 8 17.21 14.71 9.38
C ALA A 8 16.51 14.27 8.09
N GLU A 9 16.36 15.17 7.13
CA GLU A 9 15.78 14.92 5.83
C GLU A 9 16.57 13.87 5.03
N SER A 10 17.88 14.04 4.88
CA SER A 10 18.74 13.04 4.22
C SER A 10 18.73 11.68 4.93
N TYR A 11 18.67 11.67 6.27
CA TYR A 11 18.59 10.42 7.03
C TYR A 11 17.25 9.71 6.80
N LEU A 12 16.13 10.44 6.87
CA LEU A 12 14.79 9.91 6.64
C LEU A 12 14.59 9.39 5.21
N ILE A 13 15.24 10.02 4.22
CA ILE A 13 15.24 9.53 2.84
C ILE A 13 15.97 8.18 2.75
N GLY A 14 17.17 8.07 3.34
CA GLY A 14 18.03 6.88 3.19
C GLY A 14 17.69 5.69 4.10
N THR A 15 16.96 5.91 5.21
CA THR A 15 16.64 4.86 6.18
C THR A 15 15.42 4.03 5.79
N THR A 16 15.43 2.73 6.08
CA THR A 16 14.25 1.84 5.95
C THR A 16 13.48 1.69 7.27
N GLN A 17 13.89 2.39 8.33
CA GLN A 17 13.32 2.25 9.67
C GLN A 17 11.94 2.90 9.84
N PHE A 18 11.54 3.78 8.91
CA PHE A 18 10.26 4.48 8.95
C PHE A 18 9.43 4.08 7.75
N GLU A 19 8.14 3.82 7.97
CA GLU A 19 7.19 3.57 6.91
C GLU A 19 6.93 4.86 6.13
N ARG A 20 6.54 4.72 4.86
CA ARG A 20 6.32 5.86 3.96
C ARG A 20 5.31 6.88 4.51
N THR A 21 4.25 6.40 5.16
CA THR A 21 3.22 7.25 5.78
C THR A 21 3.80 8.10 6.91
N GLU A 22 4.67 7.52 7.73
CA GLU A 22 5.35 8.23 8.83
C GLU A 22 6.33 9.26 8.29
N LYS A 23 7.06 8.93 7.22
CA LYS A 23 7.96 9.87 6.53
C LYS A 23 7.19 11.08 5.95
N LEU A 24 6.01 10.86 5.39
CA LEU A 24 5.16 11.94 4.87
C LEU A 24 4.59 12.82 5.99
N GLN A 25 4.14 12.23 7.10
CA GLN A 25 3.68 12.99 8.27
C GLN A 25 4.80 13.86 8.86
N LEU A 26 6.01 13.31 8.97
CA LEU A 26 7.18 14.06 9.41
C LEU A 26 7.56 15.17 8.41
N ALA A 27 7.44 14.89 7.10
CA ALA A 27 7.70 15.89 6.08
C ALA A 27 6.72 17.08 6.17
N ASP A 28 5.44 16.80 6.38
CA ASP A 28 4.42 17.83 6.56
C ASP A 28 4.58 18.59 7.88
N GLN A 29 4.89 17.89 8.97
CA GLN A 29 5.06 18.49 10.31
C GLN A 29 6.27 19.44 10.39
N TYR A 30 7.38 19.08 9.74
CA TYR A 30 8.65 19.82 9.81
C TYR A 30 9.00 20.56 8.50
N ASN A 31 8.07 20.59 7.54
CA ASN A 31 8.21 21.24 6.23
C ASN A 31 9.46 20.77 5.45
N LEU A 32 9.71 19.44 5.46
CA LEU A 32 10.83 18.78 4.78
C LEU A 32 10.47 18.48 3.32
N ASN A 33 10.68 19.47 2.45
CA ASN A 33 10.26 19.41 1.05
C ASN A 33 10.99 18.33 0.23
N GLU A 34 12.26 18.06 0.46
CA GLU A 34 13.03 17.03 -0.23
C GLU A 34 12.58 15.62 0.19
N LEU A 35 12.28 15.42 1.48
CA LEU A 35 11.66 14.18 1.96
C LEU A 35 10.25 14.02 1.37
N ARG A 36 9.46 15.10 1.33
CA ARG A 36 8.13 15.09 0.73
C ARG A 36 8.23 14.73 -0.75
N ASP A 37 9.04 15.43 -1.53
CA ASP A 37 9.18 15.22 -2.96
C ASP A 37 9.76 13.84 -3.27
N ASN A 38 10.72 13.33 -2.48
CA ASN A 38 11.19 11.96 -2.62
C ASN A 38 10.06 10.94 -2.39
N ASN A 39 9.22 11.15 -1.37
CA ASN A 39 8.08 10.28 -1.06
C ASN A 39 6.83 10.55 -1.92
N VAL A 40 6.76 11.67 -2.65
CA VAL A 40 5.68 12.09 -3.56
C VAL A 40 6.03 11.79 -5.02
N LEU A 41 7.30 11.72 -5.41
CA LEU A 41 7.70 11.31 -6.77
C LEU A 41 7.36 9.82 -7.03
N PHE A 42 7.36 9.00 -5.98
CA PHE A 42 6.75 7.65 -6.01
C PHE A 42 5.22 7.67 -5.83
N SER A 43 4.59 8.84 -5.73
CA SER A 43 3.14 9.04 -5.79
C SER A 43 2.74 9.71 -7.10
N SER A 44 3.51 9.52 -8.18
CA SER A 44 2.97 9.67 -9.53
C SER A 44 1.74 8.77 -9.62
N GLU A 45 0.59 9.42 -9.38
CA GLU A 45 -0.75 8.89 -9.36
C GLU A 45 -0.83 7.41 -8.97
N ILE A 46 -0.92 7.11 -7.66
CA ILE A 46 -1.97 6.15 -7.32
C ILE A 46 -3.27 6.90 -7.61
N LYS A 47 -3.64 7.00 -8.91
CA LYS A 47 -5.04 7.08 -9.28
C LYS A 47 -5.64 5.94 -8.51
N VAL A 48 -6.40 6.26 -7.45
CA VAL A 48 -7.26 5.27 -6.84
C VAL A 48 -8.06 4.76 -8.04
N PRO A 49 -7.84 3.51 -8.49
CA PRO A 49 -8.43 3.08 -9.73
C PRO A 49 -9.93 3.28 -9.58
N ASP A 50 -10.55 3.97 -10.53
CA ASP A 50 -12.00 4.00 -10.57
C ASP A 50 -12.43 2.59 -11.00
N PHE A 51 -12.58 1.71 -10.00
CA PHE A 51 -12.92 0.32 -10.21
C PHE A 51 -14.34 0.19 -10.82
N SER A 52 -15.10 1.27 -10.99
CA SER A 52 -16.38 1.23 -11.71
C SER A 52 -16.21 1.09 -13.23
N ALA A 53 -15.01 1.33 -13.76
CA ALA A 53 -14.68 1.21 -15.17
C ALA A 53 -13.39 0.39 -15.39
N PRO A 54 -13.29 -0.35 -16.51
CA PRO A 54 -12.08 -1.09 -16.84
C PRO A 54 -10.90 -0.13 -17.09
N ASP A 55 -9.78 -0.39 -16.42
CA ASP A 55 -8.50 0.24 -16.73
C ASP A 55 -7.55 -0.74 -17.46
N ARG A 56 -6.36 -0.26 -17.86
CA ARG A 56 -5.36 -1.10 -18.55
C ARG A 56 -4.80 -2.23 -17.69
N LEU A 57 -5.02 -2.20 -16.38
CA LEU A 57 -4.49 -3.16 -15.42
C LEU A 57 -5.57 -4.16 -14.97
N SER A 58 -6.83 -3.90 -15.26
CA SER A 58 -7.98 -4.70 -14.86
C SER A 58 -8.08 -5.98 -15.69
N ASN A 59 -8.02 -7.13 -15.02
CA ASN A 59 -8.18 -8.45 -15.64
C ASN A 59 -9.28 -9.29 -14.96
N VAL A 60 -9.93 -8.76 -13.92
CA VAL A 60 -11.02 -9.40 -13.17
C VAL A 60 -12.16 -8.40 -12.93
N ILE A 61 -13.41 -8.89 -12.98
CA ILE A 61 -14.59 -8.15 -12.54
C ILE A 61 -15.17 -8.87 -11.31
N LEU A 62 -15.20 -8.18 -10.18
CA LEU A 62 -15.87 -8.62 -8.97
C LEU A 62 -17.26 -7.98 -8.90
N VAL A 63 -18.30 -8.77 -8.59
CA VAL A 63 -19.66 -8.25 -8.40
C VAL A 63 -20.02 -8.37 -6.92
N VAL A 64 -20.24 -7.25 -6.26
CA VAL A 64 -20.64 -7.19 -4.84
C VAL A 64 -21.93 -6.40 -4.74
N GLU A 65 -23.00 -7.04 -4.25
CA GLU A 65 -24.33 -6.41 -4.10
C GLU A 65 -24.82 -5.71 -5.39
N GLY A 66 -24.57 -6.33 -6.56
CA GLY A 66 -24.94 -5.80 -7.86
C GLY A 66 -24.01 -4.71 -8.42
N LYS A 67 -23.02 -4.25 -7.66
CA LYS A 67 -21.98 -3.31 -8.13
C LYS A 67 -20.82 -4.07 -8.74
N LYS A 68 -20.40 -3.65 -9.94
CA LYS A 68 -19.24 -4.21 -10.64
C LYS A 68 -17.98 -3.43 -10.26
N LEU A 69 -16.94 -4.16 -9.89
CA LEU A 69 -15.61 -3.65 -9.59
C LEU A 69 -14.62 -4.30 -10.56
N HIS A 70 -13.99 -3.52 -11.41
CA HIS A 70 -12.93 -3.92 -12.33
C HIS A 70 -11.58 -3.78 -11.62
N LEU A 71 -10.83 -4.86 -11.46
CA LEU A 71 -9.55 -4.85 -10.74
C LEU A 71 -8.54 -5.83 -11.35
N SER A 72 -7.27 -5.69 -10.96
CA SER A 72 -6.25 -6.69 -11.24
C SER A 72 -6.30 -7.81 -10.20
N ARG A 73 -6.21 -9.07 -10.65
CA ARG A 73 -6.11 -10.26 -9.79
C ARG A 73 -4.94 -10.11 -8.83
N GLU A 74 -3.82 -9.66 -9.33
CA GLU A 74 -2.56 -9.46 -8.60
C GLU A 74 -2.73 -8.39 -7.50
N GLY A 75 -3.39 -7.28 -7.83
CA GLY A 75 -3.68 -6.21 -6.88
C GLY A 75 -4.69 -6.64 -5.81
N ALA A 76 -5.71 -7.43 -6.19
CA ALA A 76 -6.66 -8.02 -5.26
C ALA A 76 -5.97 -8.98 -4.28
N SER A 77 -5.16 -9.91 -4.79
CA SER A 77 -4.42 -10.88 -3.99
C SER A 77 -3.51 -10.18 -2.98
N MET A 78 -2.73 -9.18 -3.42
CA MET A 78 -1.85 -8.42 -2.52
C MET A 78 -2.63 -7.67 -1.42
N ARG A 79 -3.78 -7.08 -1.75
CA ARG A 79 -4.61 -6.38 -0.74
C ARG A 79 -5.28 -7.36 0.23
N ALA A 80 -5.75 -8.50 -0.27
CA ALA A 80 -6.31 -9.56 0.55
C ALA A 80 -5.27 -10.12 1.53
N GLU A 81 -4.04 -10.35 1.05
CA GLU A 81 -2.92 -10.75 1.91
C GLU A 81 -2.63 -9.73 3.01
N LYS A 82 -2.46 -8.45 2.65
CA LYS A 82 -2.22 -7.40 3.64
C LYS A 82 -3.34 -7.30 4.67
N TYR A 83 -4.59 -7.43 4.23
CA TYR A 83 -5.74 -7.44 5.14
C TYR A 83 -5.71 -8.64 6.07
N LEU A 84 -5.51 -9.85 5.55
CA LEU A 84 -5.44 -11.07 6.35
C LEU A 84 -4.28 -11.05 7.35
N ILE A 85 -3.12 -10.51 6.98
CA ILE A 85 -1.98 -10.37 7.90
C ILE A 85 -2.33 -9.39 9.03
N SER A 86 -2.82 -8.19 8.70
CA SER A 86 -3.04 -7.11 9.67
C SER A 86 -4.27 -7.30 10.55
N THR A 87 -5.29 -8.02 10.10
CA THR A 87 -6.54 -8.16 10.84
C THR A 87 -6.48 -9.22 11.93
N THR A 88 -7.08 -8.95 13.09
CA THR A 88 -7.30 -9.93 14.17
C THR A 88 -8.61 -10.70 14.01
N LYS A 89 -9.40 -10.40 12.97
CA LYS A 89 -10.75 -10.97 12.77
C LYS A 89 -10.76 -12.45 12.37
N PHE A 90 -9.63 -12.99 11.93
CA PHE A 90 -9.51 -14.38 11.51
C PHE A 90 -8.45 -15.11 12.32
N GLU A 91 -8.72 -16.37 12.66
CA GLU A 91 -7.72 -17.25 13.24
C GLU A 91 -6.67 -17.67 12.20
N ARG A 92 -5.48 -18.06 12.68
CA ARG A 92 -4.34 -18.42 11.83
C ARG A 92 -4.68 -19.51 10.81
N VAL A 93 -5.46 -20.51 11.21
CA VAL A 93 -5.85 -21.63 10.33
C VAL A 93 -6.73 -21.14 9.17
N ALA A 94 -7.70 -20.28 9.44
CA ALA A 94 -8.54 -19.69 8.40
C ALA A 94 -7.72 -18.82 7.42
N LYS A 95 -6.76 -18.04 7.93
CA LYS A 95 -5.85 -17.24 7.08
C LYS A 95 -5.03 -18.13 6.13
N LEU A 96 -4.54 -19.27 6.61
CA LEU A 96 -3.79 -20.24 5.80
C LEU A 96 -4.68 -20.94 4.76
N GLN A 97 -5.91 -21.30 5.11
CA GLN A 97 -6.88 -21.85 4.15
C GLN A 97 -7.17 -20.87 3.02
N PHE A 98 -7.39 -19.58 3.32
CA PHE A 98 -7.53 -18.55 2.29
C PHE A 98 -6.26 -18.41 1.44
N ALA A 99 -5.09 -18.56 2.04
CA ALA A 99 -3.84 -18.54 1.29
C ALA A 99 -3.68 -19.74 0.35
N ASP A 100 -4.26 -20.89 0.70
CA ASP A 100 -4.33 -22.09 -0.13
C ASP A 100 -5.32 -21.97 -1.28
N GLU A 101 -6.55 -21.58 -0.96
CA GLU A 101 -7.62 -21.45 -1.94
C GLU A 101 -7.32 -20.38 -3.00
N PHE A 102 -6.79 -19.23 -2.57
CA PHE A 102 -6.57 -18.07 -3.44
C PHE A 102 -5.12 -17.91 -3.90
N ARG A 103 -4.26 -18.91 -3.64
CA ARG A 103 -2.82 -18.90 -3.97
C ARG A 103 -2.10 -17.63 -3.49
N LEU A 104 -2.36 -17.26 -2.24
CA LEU A 104 -1.72 -16.12 -1.60
C LEU A 104 -0.34 -16.55 -1.09
N ASN A 105 0.71 -15.92 -1.59
CA ASN A 105 2.09 -16.34 -1.38
C ASN A 105 2.76 -15.62 -0.19
N MET A 106 2.36 -14.40 0.16
CA MET A 106 2.99 -13.68 1.30
C MET A 106 2.59 -14.25 2.67
N LEU A 107 1.44 -14.91 2.78
CA LEU A 107 0.96 -15.52 4.03
C LEU A 107 1.62 -16.87 4.36
N ARG A 108 2.41 -17.42 3.43
CA ARG A 108 3.03 -18.75 3.53
C ARG A 108 4.50 -18.72 3.98
N VAL A 109 5.08 -17.53 4.17
CA VAL A 109 6.48 -17.33 4.57
C VAL A 109 6.63 -17.40 6.08
#